data_AF-A0A1H8P5A0-F1
#
_entry.id   AF-A0A1H8P5A0-F1
#
_cell.length_a   1.000
_cell.length_b   1.000
_cell.length_c   1.000
_cell.angle_alpha   90.00
_cell.angle_beta   90.00
_cell.angle_gamma   90.00
#
_symmetry.space_group_name_H-M   'P 1'
#
loop_
_entity.id
_entity.type
_entity.pdbx_description
1 polymer ?
#
loop_
_entity_poly.entity_id
_entity_poly.type
_entity_poly.pdbx_seq_one_letter_code
_entity_poly.pdbx_strand_id
1 'polypeptide(L)' 'MAITGTGKGKSGGVRVITYAILDNEIVILAEIYLKSEYETSDINVLLKSLKDDGLI' A
#
# COMPACT_ATOMS: atom_id res chain seq x y z
N MET A 1 5.92 9.24 11.20
CA MET A 1 5.51 9.25 9.78
C MET A 1 4.01 9.47 9.75
N ALA A 2 3.54 10.63 9.30
CA ALA A 2 2.12 10.93 9.20
C ALA A 2 1.81 11.22 7.74
N ILE A 3 0.80 10.56 7.19
CA ILE A 3 0.31 10.87 5.84
C ILE A 3 -0.62 12.07 5.98
N THR A 4 -0.14 13.23 5.53
CA THR A 4 -0.91 14.48 5.57
C THR A 4 -1.56 14.69 4.20
N GLY A 5 -2.90 14.80 4.20
CA GLY A 5 -3.65 15.12 3.00
C GLY A 5 -3.23 16.47 2.43
N THR A 6 -3.02 16.55 1.11
CA THR A 6 -2.59 17.78 0.44
C THR A 6 -3.68 18.84 0.58
N GLY A 7 -3.38 19.91 1.33
CA GLY A 7 -4.32 20.98 1.65
C GLY A 7 -4.64 21.88 0.45
N LYS A 8 -5.49 21.42 -0.48
CA LYS A 8 -6.15 22.25 -1.52
C LYS A 8 -7.47 21.63 -2.00
N GLY A 9 -8.51 21.64 -1.16
CA GLY A 9 -9.92 21.54 -1.62
C GLY A 9 -10.40 20.26 -2.33
N LYS A 10 -9.58 19.22 -2.46
CA LYS A 10 -9.97 17.88 -2.91
C LYS A 10 -9.67 16.89 -1.79
N SER A 11 -10.53 15.90 -1.55
CA SER A 11 -10.29 14.87 -0.54
C SER A 11 -8.97 14.16 -0.84
N GLY A 12 -7.92 14.49 -0.08
CA GLY A 12 -6.58 13.90 -0.20
C GLY A 12 -6.59 12.46 0.28
N GLY A 13 -7.25 11.58 -0.48
CA GLY A 13 -7.40 10.18 -0.15
C GLY A 13 -6.05 9.46 -0.18
N VAL A 14 -5.89 8.52 0.74
CA VAL A 14 -4.75 7.61 0.83
C VAL A 14 -5.18 6.26 0.28
N ARG A 15 -4.29 5.60 -0.47
CA ARG A 15 -4.45 4.19 -0.81
C ARG A 15 -3.59 3.37 0.15
N VAL A 16 -4.22 2.34 0.71
CA VAL A 16 -3.56 1.33 1.56
C VAL A 16 -3.73 0.01 0.84
N ILE A 17 -2.62 -0.67 0.55
CA ILE A 17 -2.61 -1.98 -0.09
C ILE A 17 -2.11 -3.00 0.93
N THR A 18 -2.87 -4.07 1.11
CA THR A 18 -2.56 -5.14 2.06
C THR A 18 -2.53 -6.49 1.38
N TYR A 19 -1.63 -7.36 1.81
CA TYR A 19 -1.62 -8.79 1.47
C TYR A 19 -2.15 -9.59 2.67
N ALA A 20 -3.24 -10.32 2.49
CA ALA A 20 -3.88 -11.11 3.54
C ALA A 20 -3.53 -12.60 3.40
N ILE A 21 -2.97 -13.18 4.45
CA ILE A 21 -2.68 -14.62 4.58
C ILE A 21 -3.78 -15.22 5.46
N LEU A 22 -4.77 -15.84 4.83
CA LEU A 22 -5.96 -16.38 5.51
C LEU A 22 -5.62 -17.50 6.50
N ASP A 23 -4.73 -18.42 6.13
CA ASP A 23 -4.41 -19.60 6.95
C ASP A 23 -3.74 -19.25 8.28
N ASN A 24 -3.04 -18.11 8.35
CA ASN A 24 -2.34 -17.64 9.54
C ASN A 24 -3.01 -16.41 10.19
N GLU A 25 -4.13 -15.93 9.64
CA GLU A 25 -4.78 -14.68 10.07
C GLU A 25 -3.85 -13.46 10.07
N ILE A 26 -2.87 -13.42 9.15
CA ILE A 26 -1.87 -12.34 9.05
C ILE A 26 -2.30 -11.34 7.96
N VAL A 27 -2.23 -10.05 8.28
CA VAL A 27 -2.37 -8.96 7.31
C VAL A 27 -1.07 -8.19 7.22
N ILE A 28 -0.50 -8.13 6.02
CA ILE A 28 0.77 -7.45 5.74
C ILE A 28 0.47 -6.14 5.00
N LEU A 29 0.99 -5.03 5.51
CA LEU A 29 0.95 -3.75 4.81
C LEU A 29 1.97 -3.77 3.66
N ALA A 30 1.49 -3.86 2.43
CA ALA A 30 2.34 -3.97 1.23
C ALA A 30 2.75 -2.59 0.70
N GLU A 31 1.84 -1.62 0.70
CA GLU A 31 2.12 -0.27 0.20
C GLU A 31 1.16 0.75 0.82
N ILE A 32 1.64 1.98 1.00
CA ILE A 32 0.80 3.11 1.40
C ILE A 32 1.25 4.38 0.69
N TYR A 33 0.30 5.08 0.05
CA TYR A 33 0.61 6.28 -0.74
C TYR A 33 -0.60 7.21 -0.88
N LEU A 34 -0.36 8.48 -1.19
CA LEU A 34 -1.41 9.43 -1.52
C LEU A 34 -1.97 9.14 -2.90
N LYS A 35 -3.30 9.25 -3.07
CA LYS A 35 -3.96 9.04 -4.37
C LYS A 35 -3.36 9.90 -5.51
N SER A 36 -2.75 11.03 -5.18
CA SER A 36 -2.10 11.94 -6.13
C SER A 36 -0.71 11.52 -6.58
N GLU A 37 -0.03 10.61 -5.87
CA GLU A 37 1.35 10.22 -6.17
C GLU A 37 1.41 9.27 -7.37
N TYR A 38 0.50 8.30 -7.44
CA TYR A 38 0.45 7.29 -8.50
C TYR A 38 -1.00 6.99 -8.89
N GLU A 39 -1.27 6.75 -10.18
CA GLU A 39 -2.60 6.31 -10.63
C GLU A 39 -2.83 4.81 -10.38
N THR A 40 -1.81 3.98 -10.61
CA THR A 40 -1.86 2.52 -10.57
C THR A 40 -0.62 1.96 -9.89
N SER A 41 -0.79 0.98 -9.00
CA SER A 41 0.32 0.16 -8.45
C SER A 41 0.47 -1.13 -9.28
N ASP A 42 1.71 -1.55 -9.58
CA ASP A 42 1.99 -2.83 -10.24
C ASP A 42 2.06 -3.96 -9.21
N ILE A 43 1.11 -4.89 -9.30
CA ILE A 43 1.01 -6.03 -8.40
C ILE A 43 2.25 -6.93 -8.43
N ASN A 44 2.94 -7.04 -9.57
CA ASN A 44 4.13 -7.90 -9.68
C ASN A 44 5.31 -7.32 -8.91
N VAL A 45 5.43 -5.99 -8.88
CA VAL A 45 6.46 -5.29 -8.10
C VAL A 45 6.19 -5.49 -6.62
N LEU A 46 4.94 -5.31 -6.18
CA LEU A 46 4.55 -5.52 -4.78
C LEU A 46 4.81 -6.96 -4.32
N LEU A 47 4.41 -7.96 -5.11
CA LEU A 47 4.66 -9.37 -4.80
C LEU A 47 6.15 -9.69 -4.77
N LYS A 48 6.94 -9.10 -5.67
CA LYS A 48 8.40 -9.28 -5.65
C LYS A 48 9.02 -8.68 -4.39
N SER A 49 8.64 -7.46 -4.02
CA SER A 49 9.12 -6.82 -2.78
C SER A 49 8.78 -7.64 -1.54
N LEU A 50 7.54 -8.13 -1.42
CA LEU A 50 7.13 -8.97 -0.29
C LEU A 50 7.92 -10.28 -0.21
N LYS A 51 8.25 -10.90 -1.36
CA LYS A 51 9.11 -12.09 -1.42
C LYS A 51 10.56 -11.79 -1.07
N ASP A 52 11.10 -10.69 -1.59
CA ASP A 52 12.47 -10.25 -1.32
C ASP A 52 12.66 -9.94 0.19
N ASP A 53 11.60 -9.45 0.85
CA ASP A 53 11.55 -9.20 2.29
C ASP A 53 11.25 -10.47 3.14
N GLY A 54 11.01 -11.62 2.50
CA GLY A 54 10.71 -12.89 3.17
C GLY A 54 9.36 -12.94 3.88
N LEU A 55 8.43 -12.08 3.47
CA LEU A 55 7.10 -11.95 4.07
C LEU A 55 6.08 -12.92 3.47
N ILE A 56 6.33 -13.39 2.24
CA ILE A 56 5.54 -14.41 1.50
C ILE A 56 6.44 -15.32 0.67
#